data_AF-A0A8S3I710-F1
#
_entry.id   AF-A0A8S3I710-F1
#
_cell.length_a   1.000
_cell.length_b   1.000
_cell.length_c   1.000
_cell.angle_alpha   90.00
_cell.angle_beta   90.00
_cell.angle_gamma   90.00
#
_symmetry.space_group_name_H-M   'P 1'
#
loop_
_entity.id
_entity.type
_entity.pdbx_description
1 polymer ?
#
loop_
_entity_poly.entity_id
_entity_poly.type
_entity_poly.pdbx_seq_one_letter_code
_entity_poly.pdbx_strand_id
1 'polypeptide(L)'
;MKKHPHQNQPIKKFTHASSAKMHRKVYSSADRVMDSVPYPPAHLLTIKDIFGTSDKPNLSLLLRHLEAEGRLELDAALTIMIRGRELTAREPNLIEI
;
A
#
# COMPACT_ATOMS: atom_id res chain seq x y z
N MET A 1 20.32 53.75 -32.78
CA MET A 1 20.93 52.40 -32.76
C MET A 1 20.74 51.81 -31.37
N LYS A 2 19.91 50.76 -31.21
CA LYS A 2 20.30 49.34 -31.06
C LYS A 2 21.07 49.11 -29.73
N LYS A 3 20.68 48.30 -28.73
CA LYS A 3 19.68 47.21 -28.55
C LYS A 3 19.50 46.96 -27.02
N HIS A 4 18.34 46.47 -26.59
CA HIS A 4 18.18 45.68 -25.35
C HIS A 4 18.75 44.26 -25.51
N PRO A 5 19.14 43.59 -24.43
CA PRO A 5 18.47 42.31 -24.14
C PRO A 5 18.24 42.00 -22.64
N HIS A 6 17.37 41.00 -22.48
CA HIS A 6 16.73 40.40 -21.30
C HIS A 6 17.61 39.48 -20.41
N GLN A 7 16.99 39.06 -19.29
CA GLN A 7 17.24 37.88 -18.41
C GLN A 7 18.26 38.08 -17.27
N ASN A 8 18.02 37.64 -16.03
CA ASN A 8 17.15 36.58 -15.52
C ASN A 8 16.81 36.82 -14.03
N GLN A 9 15.55 36.73 -13.64
CA GLN A 9 15.15 36.69 -12.22
C GLN A 9 15.30 35.25 -11.69
N PRO A 10 15.88 35.03 -10.49
CA PRO A 10 15.96 33.68 -9.94
C PRO A 10 14.58 33.16 -9.51
N ILE A 11 14.29 31.95 -9.98
CA ILE A 11 13.07 31.17 -9.76
C ILE A 11 12.95 30.77 -8.27
N LYS A 12 11.71 30.78 -7.77
CA LYS A 12 11.27 30.55 -6.39
C LYS A 12 11.85 29.26 -5.76
N LYS A 13 12.51 29.39 -4.60
CA LYS A 13 12.84 28.24 -3.75
C LYS A 13 11.58 27.80 -2.98
N PHE A 14 10.96 26.69 -3.39
CA PHE A 14 10.00 25.99 -2.55
C PHE A 14 10.76 25.18 -1.50
N THR A 15 10.82 25.69 -0.27
CA THR A 15 11.27 24.94 0.89
C THR A 15 10.06 24.24 1.51
N HIS A 16 9.90 22.94 1.26
CA HIS A 16 9.05 22.09 2.10
C HIS A 16 9.92 21.50 3.22
N ALA A 17 9.82 22.09 4.41
CA ALA A 17 10.22 21.43 5.65
C ALA A 17 8.93 21.09 6.41
N SER A 18 8.70 19.80 6.69
CA SER A 18 8.40 19.26 8.03
C SER A 18 7.91 17.81 8.01
N SER A 19 8.80 16.94 8.51
CA SER A 19 8.56 15.91 9.53
C SER A 19 7.40 14.92 9.39
N ALA A 20 7.74 13.66 9.06
CA ALA A 20 7.32 12.50 9.86
C ALA A 20 8.38 11.39 9.74
N LYS A 21 8.98 11.05 10.89
CA LYS A 21 10.02 10.02 11.02
C LYS A 21 9.46 8.63 10.67
N MET A 22 9.76 8.11 9.50
CA MET A 22 9.61 6.69 9.18
C MET A 22 10.97 6.00 9.39
N HIS A 23 11.20 5.49 10.60
CA HIS A 23 12.27 4.52 10.81
C HIS A 23 11.82 3.19 10.19
N ARG A 24 12.22 2.95 8.94
CA ARG A 24 12.05 1.67 8.27
C ARG A 24 13.44 1.09 7.98
N LYS A 25 13.79 0.02 8.68
CA LYS A 25 14.84 -0.92 8.24
C LYS A 25 14.13 -2.27 8.22
N VAL A 26 14.16 -3.05 7.14
CA VAL A 26 15.31 -3.78 6.59
C VAL A 26 14.98 -4.24 5.15
N TYR A 27 15.92 -4.05 4.20
CA TYR A 27 16.63 -5.05 3.37
C TYR A 27 17.71 -4.30 2.55
N SER A 28 18.96 -4.80 2.62
CA SER A 28 20.17 -4.18 2.05
C SER A 28 20.07 -4.04 0.53
N SER A 29 20.25 -2.83 0.03
CA SER A 29 20.02 -2.41 -1.35
C SER A 29 21.27 -2.49 -2.24
N ALA A 30 22.25 -3.33 -1.92
CA ALA A 30 23.59 -3.16 -2.49
C ALA A 30 23.67 -3.38 -4.02
N ASP A 31 22.90 -4.31 -4.61
CA ASP A 31 23.10 -4.70 -6.02
C ASP A 31 21.79 -5.00 -6.78
N ARG A 32 20.85 -4.03 -6.82
CA ARG A 32 19.73 -4.16 -7.76
C ARG A 32 20.13 -3.64 -9.14
N VAL A 33 19.74 -4.34 -10.19
CA VAL A 33 19.96 -3.91 -11.58
C VAL A 33 18.93 -2.86 -12.01
N MET A 34 17.72 -2.84 -11.41
CA MET A 34 16.62 -1.97 -11.82
C MET A 34 15.95 -1.29 -10.62
N ASP A 35 16.26 -0.01 -10.40
CA ASP A 35 15.73 0.78 -9.28
C ASP A 35 14.28 1.23 -9.46
N SER A 36 13.76 1.20 -10.70
CA SER A 36 12.38 1.65 -10.98
C SER A 36 11.31 0.65 -10.55
N VAL A 37 11.69 -0.59 -10.22
CA VAL A 37 10.75 -1.64 -9.80
C VAL A 37 10.52 -1.51 -8.30
N PRO A 38 9.28 -1.27 -7.86
CA PRO A 38 8.96 -1.20 -6.43
C PRO A 38 9.22 -2.52 -5.72
N TYR A 39 9.61 -2.43 -4.45
CA TYR A 39 9.75 -3.61 -3.60
C TYR A 39 8.42 -4.06 -3.05
N PRO A 40 8.15 -5.38 -3.06
CA PRO A 40 7.02 -5.92 -2.32
C PRO A 40 7.10 -5.55 -0.84
N PRO A 41 5.98 -5.26 -0.17
CA PRO A 41 5.93 -5.10 1.27
C PRO A 41 6.42 -6.37 1.98
N ALA A 42 7.47 -6.23 2.79
CA ALA A 42 7.96 -7.31 3.64
C ALA A 42 7.04 -7.64 4.82
N HIS A 43 6.18 -6.69 5.22
CA HIS A 43 5.23 -6.87 6.31
C HIS A 43 4.11 -7.82 5.89
N LEU A 44 3.85 -8.84 6.73
CA LEU A 44 2.69 -9.70 6.57
C LEU A 44 1.51 -9.07 7.29
N LEU A 45 0.41 -8.80 6.59
CA LEU A 45 -0.78 -8.29 7.27
C LEU A 45 -1.33 -9.34 8.23
N THR A 46 -1.52 -8.91 9.47
CA THR A 46 -2.07 -9.70 10.56
C THR A 46 -3.60 -9.64 10.54
N ILE A 47 -4.26 -10.52 11.31
CA ILE A 47 -5.72 -10.45 11.54
C ILE A 47 -6.10 -9.07 12.08
N LYS A 48 -5.29 -8.50 12.97
CA LYS A 48 -5.53 -7.19 13.58
C LYS A 48 -5.44 -6.05 12.55
N ASP A 49 -4.52 -6.13 11.60
CA ASP A 49 -4.41 -5.12 10.54
C ASP A 49 -5.64 -5.10 9.63
N ILE A 50 -6.19 -6.30 9.34
CA ILE A 50 -7.31 -6.46 8.40
C ILE A 50 -8.65 -6.15 9.05
N PHE A 51 -8.91 -6.70 10.25
CA PHE A 51 -10.21 -6.59 10.91
C PHE A 51 -10.25 -5.52 12.00
N GLY A 52 -9.13 -5.20 12.65
CA GLY A 52 -9.09 -4.24 13.74
C GLY A 52 -10.08 -4.61 14.86
N THR A 53 -10.99 -3.69 15.17
CA THR A 53 -12.12 -3.90 16.09
C THR A 53 -13.45 -4.11 15.36
N SER A 54 -13.43 -4.23 14.04
CA SER A 54 -14.60 -4.38 13.16
C SER A 54 -14.76 -5.84 12.75
N ASP A 55 -16.00 -6.29 12.62
CA ASP A 55 -16.30 -7.60 12.06
C ASP A 55 -16.06 -7.68 10.53
N LYS A 56 -16.08 -6.53 9.87
CA LYS A 56 -15.81 -6.39 8.43
C LYS A 56 -14.32 -6.14 8.16
N PRO A 57 -13.73 -6.78 7.14
CA PRO A 57 -12.35 -6.52 6.75
C PRO A 57 -12.20 -5.12 6.15
N ASN A 58 -11.05 -4.49 6.39
CA ASN A 58 -10.65 -3.25 5.76
C ASN A 58 -10.21 -3.50 4.31
N LEU A 59 -11.17 -3.43 3.39
CA LEU A 59 -10.95 -3.73 1.98
C LEU A 59 -9.94 -2.79 1.32
N SER A 60 -9.94 -1.50 1.65
CA SER A 60 -9.00 -0.53 1.06
C SER A 60 -7.55 -0.83 1.42
N LEU A 61 -7.31 -1.23 2.67
CA LEU A 61 -5.99 -1.65 3.14
C LEU A 61 -5.56 -2.96 2.46
N LEU A 62 -6.45 -3.94 2.42
CA LEU A 62 -6.18 -5.24 1.82
C LEU A 62 -5.86 -5.11 0.32
N LEU A 63 -6.67 -4.36 -0.43
CA LEU A 63 -6.48 -4.12 -1.86
C LEU A 63 -5.12 -3.48 -2.13
N ARG A 64 -4.83 -2.35 -1.47
CA ARG A 64 -3.55 -1.65 -1.63
C ARG A 64 -2.35 -2.53 -1.32
N HIS A 65 -2.47 -3.41 -0.32
CA HIS A 65 -1.38 -4.30 0.07
C HIS A 65 -1.16 -5.41 -0.96
N LEU A 66 -2.23 -6.03 -1.46
CA LEU A 66 -2.17 -7.09 -2.47
C LEU A 66 -1.72 -6.56 -3.85
N GLU A 67 -2.14 -5.34 -4.24
CA GLU A 67 -1.66 -4.65 -5.44
C GLU A 67 -0.14 -4.45 -5.42
N ALA A 68 0.44 -4.25 -4.24
CA ALA A 68 1.87 -4.12 -4.04
C ALA A 68 2.58 -5.48 -3.85
N GLU A 69 1.92 -6.61 -4.11
CA GLU A 69 2.43 -7.97 -3.88
C GLU A 69 2.71 -8.29 -2.40
N GLY A 70 2.09 -7.55 -1.49
CA GLY A 70 2.16 -7.80 -0.06
C GLY A 70 1.43 -9.08 0.32
N ARG A 71 1.91 -9.75 1.36
CA ARG A 71 1.36 -11.05 1.82
C ARG A 71 0.63 -10.91 3.15
N LEU A 72 -0.13 -11.94 3.47
CA LEU A 72 -0.86 -12.10 4.72
C LEU A 72 -0.14 -13.11 5.61
N GLU A 73 -0.33 -13.01 6.93
CA GLU A 73 -0.07 -14.16 7.79
C GLU A 73 -1.04 -15.31 7.46
N LEU A 74 -0.61 -16.54 7.72
CA LEU A 74 -1.41 -17.73 7.41
C LEU A 74 -2.78 -17.68 8.11
N ASP A 75 -2.80 -17.33 9.39
CA ASP A 75 -4.04 -17.27 10.18
C ASP A 75 -4.99 -16.19 9.66
N ALA A 76 -4.46 -15.07 9.16
CA ALA A 76 -5.25 -14.02 8.53
C ALA A 76 -5.89 -14.51 7.23
N ALA A 77 -5.13 -15.19 6.37
CA ALA A 77 -5.64 -15.78 5.14
C ALA A 77 -6.71 -16.86 5.42
N LEU A 78 -6.43 -17.77 6.37
CA LEU A 78 -7.38 -18.80 6.79
C LEU A 78 -8.68 -18.19 7.32
N THR A 79 -8.59 -17.13 8.14
CA THR A 79 -9.76 -16.44 8.68
C THR A 79 -10.64 -15.87 7.57
N ILE A 80 -10.05 -15.23 6.55
CA ILE A 80 -10.80 -14.71 5.40
C ILE A 80 -11.52 -15.85 4.67
N MET A 81 -10.82 -16.96 4.38
CA MET A 81 -11.41 -18.09 3.67
C MET A 81 -12.55 -18.75 4.45
N ILE A 82 -12.37 -18.94 5.77
CA ILE A 82 -13.39 -19.57 6.63
C ILE A 82 -14.62 -18.66 6.72
N ARG A 83 -14.45 -17.36 6.97
CA ARG A 83 -15.57 -16.41 7.03
C ARG A 83 -16.30 -16.29 5.69
N GLY A 84 -15.57 -16.27 4.58
CA GLY A 84 -16.14 -16.27 3.24
C GLY A 84 -16.96 -17.53 2.98
N ARG A 85 -16.42 -18.71 3.32
CA ARG A 85 -17.13 -19.99 3.24
C ARG A 85 -18.41 -19.99 4.08
N GLU A 86 -18.34 -19.52 5.32
CA GLU A 86 -19.51 -19.47 6.20
C GLU A 86 -20.60 -18.53 5.69
N LEU A 87 -20.22 -17.44 5.03
CA LEU A 87 -21.16 -16.52 4.40
C LEU A 87 -21.86 -17.20 3.21
N THR A 88 -21.09 -17.72 2.25
CA THR A 88 -21.62 -18.36 1.03
C THR A 88 -22.39 -19.66 1.33
N ALA A 89 -22.04 -20.39 2.40
CA ALA A 89 -22.75 -21.61 2.79
C ALA A 89 -24.21 -21.37 3.24
N ARG A 90 -24.58 -20.11 3.53
CA ARG A 90 -25.95 -19.73 3.91
C ARG A 90 -26.80 -19.31 2.72
N GLU A 91 -26.20 -19.17 1.54
CA GLU A 91 -26.89 -18.74 0.33
C GLU A 91 -27.58 -19.95 -0.34
N PRO A 92 -28.78 -19.77 -0.94
CA PRO A 92 -29.41 -20.81 -1.73
C PRO A 92 -28.63 -21.09 -3.02
N ASN A 93 -28.78 -22.30 -3.58
CA ASN A 93 -28.12 -22.68 -4.83
C ASN A 93 -28.46 -21.75 -6.02
N LEU A 94 -29.69 -21.20 -6.04
CA LEU A 94 -30.11 -20.19 -7.00
C LEU A 94 -30.24 -18.85 -6.28
N ILE A 95 -29.42 -17.88 -6.68
CA ILE A 95 -29.39 -16.52 -6.13
C ILE A 95 -30.17 -15.60 -7.08
N GLU A 96 -31.11 -14.82 -6.52
CA GLU A 96 -31.80 -13.74 -7.23
C GLU A 96 -31.13 -12.40 -6.85
N ILE A 97 -30.81 -11.57 -7.86
CA ILE A 97 -30.04 -10.32 -7.73
C ILE A 97 -30.90 -9.14 -8.17
#